data_AF-A0A7W1T2C1-F1
#
_entry.id   AF-A0A7W1T2C1-F1
#
_cell.length_a   1.000
_cell.length_b   1.000
_cell.length_c   1.000
_cell.angle_alpha   90.00
_cell.angle_beta   90.00
_cell.angle_gamma   90.00
#
_symmetry.space_group_name_H-M   'P 1'
#
loop_
_entity.id
_entity.type
_entity.pdbx_description
1 polymer ?
#
loop_
_entity_poly.entity_id
_entity_poly.type
_entity_poly.pdbx_seq_one_letter_code
_entity_poly.pdbx_strand_id
1 'polypeptide(L)'
;MGLQFANTQVDEGATTTNSGTFTISLSTTSADWNSLAPDFSSNIGPNNTQVFSGSLFQPWAFGYSLNIPFSTPFHYDPAAGNLLVDVRVSGSSDANGIIYFDSNGYNNGGYNGDTIFGRVYCDFGSNCVSGNIIADYGYGLATAFIVRPQ
;
A
#
# COMPACT_ATOMS: atom_id res chain seq x y z
N MET A 1 3.92 2.71 18.43
CA MET A 1 4.45 1.88 17.32
C MET A 1 3.57 2.14 16.10
N GLY A 2 4.12 2.04 14.88
CA GLY A 2 3.43 2.42 13.65
C GLY A 2 4.17 1.92 12.42
N LEU A 3 3.66 2.23 11.23
CA LEU A 3 4.37 2.04 9.96
C LEU A 3 5.08 3.32 9.55
N GLN A 4 6.23 3.17 8.90
CA GLN A 4 6.94 4.26 8.25
C GLN A 4 7.26 3.84 6.81
N PHE A 5 6.97 4.72 5.86
CA PHE A 5 7.34 4.56 4.46
C PHE A 5 8.19 5.75 4.02
N ALA A 6 9.32 5.49 3.39
CA ALA A 6 10.21 6.53 2.86
C ALA A 6 9.89 6.83 1.39
N ASN A 7 10.14 8.07 0.99
CA ASN A 7 10.15 8.50 -0.42
C ASN A 7 11.56 8.87 -0.82
N THR A 8 12.32 7.87 -1.26
CA THR A 8 13.75 7.99 -1.55
C THR A 8 14.11 7.60 -2.97
N GLN A 9 13.13 7.24 -3.81
CA GLN A 9 13.38 6.72 -5.15
C GLN A 9 12.83 7.61 -6.27
N VAL A 10 11.54 7.96 -6.26
CA VAL A 10 10.88 8.72 -7.34
C VAL A 10 9.82 9.67 -6.79
N ASP A 11 9.84 10.93 -7.24
CA ASP A 11 8.80 11.92 -6.99
C ASP A 11 8.51 12.68 -8.30
N GLU A 12 7.30 12.51 -8.86
CA GLU A 12 6.91 13.12 -10.15
C GLU A 12 6.04 14.37 -9.93
N GLY A 13 6.59 15.34 -9.21
CA GLY A 13 5.98 16.66 -9.04
C GLY A 13 4.86 16.73 -8.01
N ALA A 14 4.69 15.69 -7.17
CA ALA A 14 3.73 15.73 -6.08
C ALA A 14 4.26 16.62 -4.95
N THR A 15 3.44 17.56 -4.48
CA THR A 15 3.82 18.48 -3.38
C THR A 15 3.11 18.17 -2.07
N THR A 16 2.11 17.30 -2.10
CA THR A 16 1.38 16.78 -0.94
C THR A 16 0.99 15.32 -1.18
N THR A 17 0.64 14.59 -0.14
CA THR A 17 -0.03 13.29 -0.27
C THR A 17 -1.49 13.43 -0.72
N ASN A 18 -2.06 12.35 -1.26
CA ASN A 18 -3.49 12.30 -1.58
C ASN A 18 -4.34 12.59 -0.34
N SER A 19 -5.46 13.27 -0.54
CA SER A 19 -6.43 13.54 0.52
C SER A 19 -7.42 12.38 0.66
N GLY A 20 -8.23 12.41 1.72
CA GLY A 20 -9.29 11.42 1.98
C GLY A 20 -9.12 10.72 3.32
N THR A 21 -10.02 9.78 3.60
CA THR A 21 -9.92 8.91 4.77
C THR A 21 -9.26 7.60 4.36
N PHE A 22 -8.11 7.33 4.94
CA PHE A 22 -7.37 6.08 4.81
C PHE A 22 -7.71 5.18 5.99
N THR A 23 -8.16 3.97 5.70
CA THR A 23 -8.31 2.89 6.65
C THR A 23 -7.23 1.86 6.37
N ILE A 24 -6.39 1.61 7.37
CA ILE A 24 -5.28 0.66 7.27
C ILE A 24 -5.50 -0.46 8.27
N SER A 25 -5.45 -1.69 7.78
CA SER A 25 -5.52 -2.89 8.60
C SER A 25 -4.29 -3.76 8.40
N LEU A 26 -3.86 -4.41 9.47
CA LEU A 26 -2.79 -5.41 9.46
C LEU A 26 -3.34 -6.80 9.71
N SER A 27 -2.77 -7.77 9.01
CA SER A 27 -3.08 -9.18 9.18
C SER A 27 -1.85 -10.03 8.85
N THR A 28 -1.95 -11.34 9.00
CA THR A 28 -1.00 -12.29 8.43
C THR A 28 -1.62 -13.02 7.25
N THR A 29 -0.79 -13.40 6.28
CA THR A 29 -1.21 -14.17 5.11
C THR A 29 -0.25 -15.32 4.85
N SER A 30 -0.76 -16.43 4.32
CA SER A 30 0.06 -17.53 3.83
C SER A 30 0.62 -17.29 2.43
N ALA A 31 0.08 -16.30 1.72
CA ALA A 31 0.61 -15.87 0.43
C ALA A 31 2.02 -15.31 0.62
N ASP A 32 2.93 -15.69 -0.26
CA ASP A 32 4.22 -15.03 -0.41
C ASP A 32 4.10 -13.79 -1.30
N TRP A 33 5.24 -13.14 -1.54
CA TRP A 33 5.33 -11.91 -2.35
C TRP A 33 4.86 -12.09 -3.80
N ASN A 34 4.68 -13.31 -4.32
CA ASN A 34 4.23 -13.57 -5.70
C ASN A 34 2.93 -14.39 -5.83
N SER A 35 2.29 -14.74 -4.72
CA SER A 35 1.11 -15.62 -4.71
C SER A 35 -0.15 -14.98 -4.12
N LEU A 36 -0.19 -13.66 -3.99
CA LEU A 36 -1.41 -12.95 -3.57
C LEU A 36 -2.56 -13.23 -4.53
N ALA A 37 -3.73 -13.54 -3.97
CA ALA A 37 -4.95 -13.75 -4.72
C ALA A 37 -5.49 -12.40 -5.26
N PRO A 38 -5.99 -12.34 -6.50
CA PRO A 38 -6.62 -11.13 -7.04
C PRO A 38 -7.88 -10.71 -6.27
N ASP A 39 -8.54 -11.61 -5.56
CA ASP A 39 -9.56 -11.23 -4.59
C ASP A 39 -8.90 -10.79 -3.28
N PHE A 40 -8.99 -9.50 -2.97
CA PHE A 40 -8.43 -8.91 -1.75
C PHE A 40 -8.80 -9.68 -0.48
N SER A 41 -10.08 -10.07 -0.37
CA SER A 41 -10.59 -10.69 0.85
C SER A 41 -9.97 -12.05 1.12
N SER A 42 -9.57 -12.76 0.07
CA SER A 42 -8.92 -14.07 0.14
C SER A 42 -7.48 -14.00 0.69
N ASN A 43 -6.85 -12.82 0.74
CA ASN A 43 -5.51 -12.67 1.30
C ASN A 43 -5.52 -12.39 2.81
N ILE A 44 -6.65 -11.90 3.34
CA ILE A 44 -6.77 -11.43 4.72
C ILE A 44 -6.85 -12.61 5.68
N GLY A 45 -5.94 -12.66 6.65
CA GLY A 45 -5.94 -13.67 7.69
C GLY A 45 -6.90 -13.38 8.85
N PRO A 46 -7.05 -14.35 9.77
CA PRO A 46 -8.01 -14.27 10.87
C PRO A 46 -7.68 -13.22 11.93
N ASN A 47 -6.44 -12.71 11.99
CA ASN A 47 -5.99 -11.69 12.93
C ASN A 47 -6.17 -10.25 12.39
N ASN A 48 -6.96 -10.06 11.34
CA ASN A 48 -7.15 -8.74 10.72
C ASN A 48 -7.56 -7.68 11.74
N THR A 49 -6.73 -6.65 11.85
CA THR A 49 -6.87 -5.58 12.84
C THR A 49 -6.74 -4.25 12.13
N GLN A 50 -7.79 -3.42 12.21
CA GLN A 50 -7.68 -2.04 11.80
C GLN A 50 -6.72 -1.31 12.75
N VAL A 51 -5.60 -0.84 12.22
CA VAL A 51 -4.56 -0.15 13.01
C VAL A 51 -4.62 1.36 12.88
N PHE A 52 -5.26 1.89 11.83
CA PHE A 52 -5.38 3.32 11.59
C PHE A 52 -6.67 3.65 10.81
N SER A 53 -7.25 4.82 11.12
CA SER A 53 -8.29 5.47 10.31
C SER A 53 -8.15 6.98 10.38
N GLY A 54 -7.93 7.64 9.24
CA GLY A 54 -7.81 9.09 9.22
C GLY A 54 -7.19 9.64 7.93
N SER A 55 -6.90 10.94 7.96
CA SER A 55 -6.19 11.59 6.86
C SER A 55 -4.70 11.31 6.95
N LEU A 56 -4.08 10.99 5.80
CA LEU A 56 -2.63 10.93 5.63
C LEU A 56 -2.07 12.17 4.91
N PHE A 57 -2.92 13.20 4.75
CA PHE A 57 -2.56 14.46 4.10
C PHE A 57 -1.37 15.12 4.81
N GLN A 58 -0.31 15.37 4.05
CA GLN A 58 0.88 16.08 4.50
C GLN A 58 1.64 16.65 3.29
N PRO A 59 2.52 17.64 3.50
CA PRO A 59 3.50 18.04 2.49
C PRO A 59 4.34 16.85 2.02
N TRP A 60 4.66 16.82 0.74
CA TRP A 60 5.37 15.73 0.11
C TRP A 60 6.53 16.26 -0.73
N ALA A 61 7.70 15.64 -0.57
CA ALA A 61 8.90 15.91 -1.33
C ALA A 61 9.84 14.70 -1.23
N PHE A 62 10.79 14.58 -2.15
CA PHE A 62 11.87 13.61 -2.07
C PHE A 62 12.64 13.70 -0.74
N GLY A 63 12.91 12.54 -0.13
CA GLY A 63 13.54 12.40 1.18
C GLY A 63 12.58 12.45 2.37
N TYR A 64 11.28 12.64 2.14
CA TYR A 64 10.27 12.63 3.22
C TYR A 64 9.83 11.21 3.56
N SER A 65 9.28 11.05 4.77
CA SER A 65 8.68 9.79 5.21
C SER A 65 7.24 10.00 5.67
N LEU A 66 6.35 9.09 5.26
CA LEU A 66 5.01 8.96 5.81
C LEU A 66 5.07 8.10 7.07
N ASN A 67 4.64 8.68 8.19
CA ASN A 67 4.50 7.95 9.44
C ASN A 67 3.01 7.71 9.73
N ILE A 68 2.66 6.48 10.04
CA ILE A 68 1.29 6.06 10.33
C ILE A 68 1.24 5.52 11.76
N PRO A 69 0.84 6.34 12.73
CA PRO A 69 0.72 5.90 14.11
C PRO A 69 -0.46 4.94 14.26
N PHE A 70 -0.27 3.85 15.02
CA PHE A 70 -1.36 2.94 15.27
C PHE A 70 -2.28 3.46 16.36
N SER A 71 -3.57 3.56 16.07
CA SER A 71 -4.63 3.72 17.08
C SER A 71 -4.90 2.41 17.82
N THR A 72 -4.66 1.28 17.14
CA THR A 72 -4.83 -0.07 17.69
C THR A 72 -3.55 -0.86 17.40
N PRO A 73 -2.80 -1.31 18.43
CA PRO A 73 -1.59 -2.11 18.22
C PRO A 73 -1.87 -3.43 17.51
N PHE A 74 -0.92 -3.89 16.71
CA PHE A 74 -0.91 -5.21 16.09
C PHE A 74 0.37 -5.95 16.48
N HIS A 75 0.24 -7.20 16.93
CA HIS A 75 1.38 -8.06 17.25
C HIS A 75 1.65 -8.99 16.08
N TYR A 76 2.79 -8.79 15.42
CA TYR A 76 3.20 -9.63 14.30
C TYR A 76 4.01 -10.82 14.80
N ASP A 77 3.50 -12.03 14.53
CA ASP A 77 4.21 -13.29 14.70
C ASP A 77 4.60 -13.82 13.30
N PRO A 78 5.90 -13.80 12.93
CA PRO A 78 6.35 -14.28 11.63
C PRO A 78 6.15 -15.79 11.44
N ALA A 79 5.94 -16.57 12.51
CA ALA A 79 5.59 -17.99 12.39
C ALA A 79 4.14 -18.18 11.90
N ALA A 80 3.29 -17.16 12.01
CA ALA A 80 1.89 -17.18 11.57
C ALA A 80 1.69 -16.73 10.11
N GLY A 81 2.77 -16.45 9.37
CA GLY A 81 2.76 -16.06 7.96
C GLY A 81 3.34 -14.68 7.71
N ASN A 82 3.27 -14.22 6.45
CA ASN A 82 3.78 -12.92 6.03
C ASN A 82 2.87 -11.79 6.53
N LEU A 83 3.45 -10.62 6.82
CA LEU A 83 2.68 -9.43 7.16
C LEU A 83 1.90 -8.94 5.93
N LEU A 84 0.59 -8.80 6.08
CA LEU A 84 -0.30 -8.19 5.10
C LEU A 84 -0.72 -6.79 5.58
N VAL A 85 -0.69 -5.82 4.67
CA VAL A 85 -1.26 -4.49 4.90
C VAL A 85 -2.41 -4.29 3.92
N ASP A 86 -3.62 -4.12 4.44
CA ASP A 86 -4.81 -3.72 3.67
C ASP A 86 -4.98 -2.19 3.77
N VAL A 87 -5.08 -1.51 2.63
CA VAL A 87 -5.25 -0.06 2.57
C VAL A 87 -6.52 0.25 1.79
N ARG A 88 -7.47 0.92 2.44
CA ARG A 88 -8.70 1.40 1.82
C ARG A 88 -8.75 2.91 1.91
N VAL A 89 -9.22 3.56 0.86
CA VAL A 89 -9.35 5.01 0.82
C VAL A 89 -10.76 5.39 0.39
N SER A 90 -11.36 6.35 1.09
CA SER A 90 -12.69 6.90 0.76
C SER A 90 -12.67 8.42 0.75
N GLY A 91 -13.46 9.03 -0.12
CA GLY A 91 -13.57 10.49 -0.25
C GLY A 91 -12.24 11.14 -0.62
N SER A 92 -11.48 10.49 -1.50
CA SER A 92 -10.13 10.92 -1.83
C SER A 92 -10.09 11.92 -2.97
N SER A 93 -9.04 12.74 -2.99
CA SER A 93 -8.66 13.59 -4.11
C SER A 93 -7.18 13.38 -4.42
N ASP A 94 -6.83 13.53 -5.68
CA ASP A 94 -5.46 13.47 -6.17
C ASP A 94 -4.66 14.71 -5.74
N ALA A 95 -3.37 14.51 -5.51
CA ALA A 95 -2.42 15.58 -5.21
C ALA A 95 -1.86 16.29 -6.46
N ASN A 96 -2.46 16.05 -7.64
CA ASN A 96 -1.97 16.51 -8.95
C ASN A 96 -0.50 16.12 -9.23
N GLY A 97 -0.13 14.87 -8.92
CA GLY A 97 1.20 14.29 -9.16
C GLY A 97 1.23 12.81 -8.76
N ILE A 98 2.28 12.08 -9.15
CA ILE A 98 2.44 10.66 -8.76
C ILE A 98 3.37 10.56 -7.55
N ILE A 99 2.90 9.84 -6.54
CA ILE A 99 3.65 9.57 -5.32
C ILE A 99 4.07 8.12 -5.32
N TYR A 100 5.38 7.90 -5.17
CA TYR A 100 5.96 6.61 -4.93
C TYR A 100 6.55 6.58 -3.52
N PHE A 101 6.32 5.46 -2.86
CA PHE A 101 7.09 5.05 -1.70
C PHE A 101 8.10 4.03 -2.16
N ASP A 102 9.21 3.99 -1.44
CA ASP A 102 10.26 3.04 -1.71
C ASP A 102 9.70 1.62 -1.67
N SER A 103 9.88 0.94 -2.80
CA SER A 103 9.73 -0.49 -2.89
C SER A 103 11.08 -1.02 -3.25
N ASN A 104 11.47 -2.17 -2.70
CA ASN A 104 12.71 -2.82 -3.09
C ASN A 104 12.60 -3.46 -4.49
N GLY A 105 12.04 -2.73 -5.47
CA GLY A 105 12.02 -2.97 -6.91
C GLY A 105 11.37 -4.25 -7.44
N TYR A 106 11.11 -4.21 -8.76
CA TYR A 106 10.66 -5.33 -9.58
C TYR A 106 11.82 -5.83 -10.43
N ASN A 107 12.02 -7.15 -10.50
CA ASN A 107 13.12 -7.78 -11.24
C ASN A 107 12.87 -7.79 -12.77
N ASN A 108 12.72 -6.61 -13.35
CA ASN A 108 12.66 -6.38 -14.78
C ASN A 108 13.14 -4.95 -15.11
N GLY A 109 13.69 -4.72 -16.31
CA GLY A 109 14.04 -3.37 -16.77
C GLY A 109 15.29 -2.73 -16.15
N GLY A 110 16.18 -3.49 -15.50
CA GLY A 110 17.43 -2.98 -14.91
C GLY A 110 17.28 -2.39 -13.51
N TYR A 111 16.08 -2.46 -12.93
CA TYR A 111 15.82 -2.12 -11.53
C TYR A 111 16.15 -3.38 -10.70
N ASN A 112 17.35 -3.45 -10.12
CA ASN A 112 17.85 -4.60 -9.33
C ASN A 112 17.16 -4.72 -7.96
N GLY A 113 15.82 -4.83 -7.94
CA GLY A 113 15.04 -4.93 -6.71
C GLY A 113 15.01 -6.34 -6.11
N ASP A 114 15.05 -6.43 -4.78
CA ASP A 114 14.71 -7.66 -4.07
C ASP A 114 13.20 -7.90 -4.08
N THR A 115 12.78 -9.07 -4.56
CA THR A 115 11.38 -9.50 -4.63
C THR A 115 10.80 -9.83 -3.25
N ILE A 116 10.66 -8.83 -2.38
CA ILE A 116 10.22 -9.00 -0.98
C ILE A 116 8.83 -8.42 -0.70
N PHE A 117 8.24 -7.71 -1.68
CA PHE A 117 6.87 -7.20 -1.61
C PHE A 117 6.05 -7.62 -2.84
N GLY A 118 4.77 -7.90 -2.62
CA GLY A 118 3.76 -8.06 -3.65
C GLY A 118 2.59 -7.14 -3.38
N ARG A 119 1.87 -6.73 -4.43
CA ARG A 119 0.70 -5.88 -4.29
C ARG A 119 -0.42 -6.35 -5.20
N VAL A 120 -1.60 -6.42 -4.62
CA VAL A 120 -2.86 -6.49 -5.37
C VAL A 120 -3.49 -5.11 -5.28
N TYR A 121 -3.90 -4.53 -6.41
CA TYR A 121 -4.50 -3.20 -6.45
C TYR A 121 -5.53 -3.09 -7.58
N CYS A 122 -6.39 -2.08 -7.52
CA CYS A 122 -7.31 -1.79 -8.61
C CYS A 122 -6.70 -0.68 -9.49
N ASP A 123 -6.66 -0.90 -10.80
CA ASP A 123 -6.09 0.06 -11.75
C ASP A 123 -6.90 1.36 -11.86
N PHE A 124 -6.23 2.42 -12.31
CA PHE A 124 -6.82 3.75 -12.44
C PHE A 124 -8.06 3.73 -13.34
N GLY A 125 -9.15 4.36 -12.90
CA GLY A 125 -10.40 4.46 -13.67
C GLY A 125 -11.23 3.17 -13.77
N SER A 126 -10.77 2.06 -13.20
CA SER A 126 -11.53 0.79 -13.21
C SER A 126 -12.45 0.70 -12.00
N ASN A 127 -13.59 0.02 -12.07
CA ASN A 127 -14.37 -0.36 -10.87
C ASN A 127 -13.70 -1.55 -10.15
N CYS A 128 -13.56 -1.56 -8.81
CA CYS A 128 -12.99 -2.67 -8.03
C CYS A 128 -13.99 -3.84 -8.00
N VAL A 129 -14.21 -4.45 -9.16
CA VAL A 129 -14.97 -5.68 -9.32
C VAL A 129 -14.00 -6.80 -9.66
N SER A 130 -14.35 -8.03 -9.27
CA SER A 130 -13.60 -9.25 -9.62
C SER A 130 -13.40 -9.29 -11.15
N GLY A 131 -12.18 -9.00 -11.61
CA GLY A 131 -11.85 -8.84 -13.04
C GLY A 131 -11.02 -7.60 -13.39
N ASN A 132 -11.07 -6.54 -12.59
CA ASN A 132 -10.26 -5.32 -12.79
C ASN A 132 -9.18 -5.13 -11.71
N ILE A 133 -8.82 -6.21 -11.03
CA ILE A 133 -7.82 -6.21 -9.98
C ILE A 133 -6.52 -6.74 -10.59
N ILE A 134 -5.46 -5.96 -10.46
CA ILE A 134 -4.13 -6.29 -10.97
C ILE A 134 -3.30 -6.79 -9.79
N ALA A 135 -2.68 -7.96 -9.99
CA ALA A 135 -1.63 -8.46 -9.11
C ALA A 135 -0.29 -8.13 -9.77
N ASP A 136 0.54 -7.37 -9.05
CA ASP A 136 1.84 -6.93 -9.52
C ASP A 136 2.94 -7.39 -8.56
N TYR A 137 4.09 -7.70 -9.13
CA TYR A 137 5.21 -8.31 -8.46
C TYR A 137 6.30 -7.24 -8.31
N GLY A 138 6.92 -7.10 -7.14
CA GLY A 138 8.05 -6.17 -6.93
C GLY A 138 7.70 -4.68 -6.84
N TYR A 139 6.46 -4.28 -7.18
CA TYR A 139 5.94 -2.97 -6.82
C TYR A 139 5.36 -3.05 -5.40
N GLY A 140 6.09 -2.48 -4.45
CA GLY A 140 5.77 -2.51 -3.02
C GLY A 140 4.49 -1.75 -2.67
N LEU A 141 4.20 -1.73 -1.36
CA LEU A 141 2.91 -1.32 -0.79
C LEU A 141 2.43 0.08 -1.19
N ALA A 142 3.28 0.94 -1.76
CA ALA A 142 2.83 2.22 -2.25
C ALA A 142 3.62 2.75 -3.45
N THR A 143 3.59 2.07 -4.58
CA THR A 143 4.07 2.66 -5.85
C THR A 143 2.99 3.43 -6.63
N ALA A 144 1.80 3.61 -6.03
CA ALA A 144 0.79 4.63 -6.37
C ALA A 144 -0.41 4.46 -5.43
N PHE A 145 -0.87 5.53 -4.76
CA PHE A 145 -2.20 5.53 -4.15
C PHE A 145 -3.22 5.93 -5.22
N ILE A 146 -3.99 4.99 -5.75
CA ILE A 146 -5.07 5.28 -6.70
C ILE A 146 -6.35 5.62 -5.93
N VAL A 147 -6.86 6.82 -6.20
CA VAL A 147 -8.10 7.39 -5.66
C VAL A 147 -9.32 6.89 -6.43
N ARG A 148 -10.45 6.75 -5.73
CA ARG A 148 -11.77 6.61 -6.36
C ARG A 148 -12.71 7.71 -5.84
N PRO A 149 -13.45 8.40 -6.74
CA PRO A 149 -14.71 9.02 -6.36
C PRO A 149 -15.72 7.92 -6.01
N GLN A 150 -16.51 8.12 -4.95
CA GLN A 150 -17.78 7.41 -4.79
C GLN A 150 -18.88 8.21 -5.47
#